data_AF-A0AA97DT37-F1
#
_entry.id   AF-A0AA97DT37-F1
#
_cell.length_a   1.000
_cell.length_b   1.000
_cell.length_c   1.000
_cell.angle_alpha   90.00
_cell.angle_beta   90.00
_cell.angle_gamma   90.00
#
_symmetry.space_group_name_H-M   'P 1'
#
loop_
_entity.id
_entity.type
_entity.pdbx_description
1 polymer ?
#
loop_
_entity_poly.entity_id
_entity_poly.type
_entity_poly.pdbx_seq_one_letter_code
_entity_poly.pdbx_strand_id
1 'polypeptide(L)'
;MPLGIQQNNNFLHLTMDVWRDQIFFNETVYPAGHFAAELLNVPEENMRELVTHGGAISHQVEALALAGRGEFIKLLDGTRPSLEKLLDALWHFPPYSLMDKGQELHTLEVLFSPASHNDLLKPDSPAREFFFRYLVAAFSIPLGIQHFAVAARYFEEGYLRRLKKRTETYFAMASQDCFNSEWFWDMMRDLPVPDVEPFTITPDLRSSYVFARHPKQEKETVFVNRYFFDRAISFYIFDLMNGLQHGHAPSRCCGCGTYFLTTNGHMPKYCDGIAPQDPRMTCRQYGAMMRQKEQNKQHPVYRLLTTRTNTIRKHHQRGKISDELRNEALYVAESLRDKALMDNDYAANSYAKDMEQESIYAQARARIARENRP
;
A
#
# COMPACT_ATOMS: atom_id res chain seq x y z
N MET A 1 13.46 -11.90 -28.62
CA MET A 1 13.53 -12.23 -27.19
C MET A 1 12.18 -11.94 -26.55
N PRO A 2 11.68 -12.73 -25.59
CA PRO A 2 10.54 -12.34 -24.76
C PRO A 2 10.80 -11.03 -24.01
N LEU A 3 9.75 -10.37 -23.55
CA LEU A 3 9.85 -9.16 -22.72
C LEU A 3 10.25 -9.50 -21.29
N GLY A 4 11.04 -8.66 -20.64
CA GLY A 4 11.41 -8.85 -19.23
C GLY A 4 12.49 -9.90 -18.97
N ILE A 5 13.19 -10.39 -20.00
CA ILE A 5 14.30 -11.34 -19.83
C ILE A 5 15.61 -10.63 -19.48
N GLN A 6 16.57 -11.34 -18.90
CA GLN A 6 17.93 -10.82 -18.61
C GLN A 6 17.93 -9.52 -17.78
N GLN A 7 16.95 -9.36 -16.90
CA GLN A 7 16.89 -8.24 -15.97
C GLN A 7 17.88 -8.43 -14.82
N ASN A 8 18.19 -9.68 -14.46
CA ASN A 8 19.16 -10.06 -13.42
C ASN A 8 18.93 -9.31 -12.10
N ASN A 9 17.65 -9.15 -11.75
CA ASN A 9 17.22 -8.51 -10.51
C ASN A 9 17.83 -9.21 -9.30
N ASN A 10 18.45 -8.43 -8.43
CA ASN A 10 19.04 -8.87 -7.18
C ASN A 10 18.85 -7.78 -6.12
N PHE A 11 19.22 -8.07 -4.89
CA PHE A 11 18.99 -7.19 -3.75
C PHE A 11 19.51 -5.76 -3.94
N LEU A 12 20.62 -5.61 -4.68
CA LEU A 12 21.27 -4.32 -4.92
C LEU A 12 20.75 -3.59 -6.17
N HIS A 13 20.13 -4.30 -7.11
CA HIS A 13 19.78 -3.75 -8.41
C HIS A 13 18.41 -4.23 -8.87
N LEU A 14 17.51 -3.26 -9.05
CA LEU A 14 16.21 -3.48 -9.67
C LEU A 14 16.23 -3.00 -11.12
N THR A 15 15.63 -3.78 -11.98
CA THR A 15 15.52 -3.58 -13.42
C THR A 15 14.10 -3.92 -13.84
N MET A 16 13.47 -3.00 -14.58
CA MET A 16 12.18 -3.24 -15.19
C MET A 16 12.20 -2.82 -16.66
N ASP A 17 11.39 -3.49 -17.46
CA ASP A 17 11.16 -3.13 -18.86
C ASP A 17 9.79 -2.47 -18.97
N VAL A 18 9.69 -1.38 -19.73
CA VAL A 18 8.44 -0.65 -19.97
C VAL A 18 8.14 -0.65 -21.46
N TRP A 19 6.93 -1.08 -21.79
CA TRP A 19 6.38 -0.96 -23.14
C TRP A 19 4.94 -0.49 -23.06
N ARG A 20 4.70 0.74 -23.52
CA ARG A 20 3.41 1.45 -23.38
C ARG A 20 3.02 1.54 -21.89
N ASP A 21 1.78 1.20 -21.57
CA ASP A 21 1.18 1.20 -20.24
C ASP A 21 1.51 -0.05 -19.40
N GLN A 22 2.44 -0.89 -19.88
CA GLN A 22 2.82 -2.15 -19.25
C GLN A 22 4.27 -2.13 -18.78
N ILE A 23 4.48 -2.77 -17.63
CA ILE A 23 5.77 -3.06 -17.03
C ILE A 23 5.99 -4.56 -17.07
N PHE A 24 7.23 -4.96 -17.33
CA PHE A 24 7.66 -6.34 -17.32
C PHE A 24 8.75 -6.46 -16.25
N PHE A 25 8.52 -7.33 -15.27
CA PHE A 25 9.43 -7.61 -14.18
C PHE A 25 9.55 -9.12 -14.01
N ASN A 26 10.76 -9.66 -14.15
CA ASN A 26 11.05 -11.09 -14.18
C ASN A 26 10.08 -11.85 -15.11
N GLU A 27 10.00 -11.41 -16.37
CA GLU A 27 9.15 -11.97 -17.43
C GLU A 27 7.63 -11.92 -17.18
N THR A 28 7.20 -11.35 -16.05
CA THR A 28 5.79 -11.19 -15.69
C THR A 28 5.31 -9.79 -16.04
N VAL A 29 4.08 -9.69 -16.55
CA VAL A 29 3.48 -8.43 -17.02
C VAL A 29 2.61 -7.81 -15.93
N TYR A 30 2.80 -6.51 -15.71
CA TYR A 30 2.04 -5.69 -14.78
C TYR A 30 1.59 -4.40 -15.46
N PRO A 31 0.44 -3.81 -15.07
CA PRO A 31 0.13 -2.44 -15.47
C PRO A 31 1.10 -1.45 -14.81
N ALA A 32 1.42 -0.35 -15.50
CA ALA A 32 2.26 0.71 -14.92
C ALA A 32 1.66 1.28 -13.62
N GLY A 33 2.46 1.43 -12.56
CA GLY A 33 1.99 1.84 -11.23
C GLY A 33 1.59 0.70 -10.31
N HIS A 34 1.74 -0.56 -10.76
CA HIS A 34 1.34 -1.74 -9.98
C HIS A 34 2.10 -1.88 -8.66
N PHE A 35 3.44 -1.83 -8.68
CA PHE A 35 4.25 -2.04 -7.49
C PHE A 35 4.06 -0.94 -6.45
N ALA A 36 3.93 0.31 -6.92
CA ALA A 36 3.57 1.46 -6.10
C ALA A 36 2.21 1.26 -5.41
N ALA A 37 1.19 0.77 -6.13
CA ALA A 37 -0.13 0.52 -5.57
C ALA A 37 -0.15 -0.67 -4.59
N GLU A 38 0.52 -1.77 -4.93
CA GLU A 38 0.60 -2.96 -4.07
C GLU A 38 1.33 -2.67 -2.76
N LEU A 39 2.39 -1.85 -2.80
CA LEU A 39 3.13 -1.49 -1.59
C LEU A 39 2.25 -0.78 -0.54
N LEU A 40 1.22 -0.04 -0.96
CA LEU A 40 0.28 0.62 -0.04
C LEU A 40 -0.52 -0.37 0.81
N ASN A 41 -0.66 -1.61 0.36
CA ASN A 41 -1.36 -2.68 1.06
C ASN A 41 -0.53 -3.37 2.14
N VAL A 42 0.76 -3.07 2.25
CA VAL A 42 1.59 -3.67 3.29
C VAL A 42 1.14 -3.18 4.67
N PRO A 43 0.85 -4.10 5.62
CA PRO A 43 0.48 -3.73 6.98
C PRO A 43 1.55 -2.91 7.67
N GLU A 44 1.12 -2.00 8.56
CA GLU A 44 2.04 -1.15 9.31
C GLU A 44 2.96 -1.97 10.24
N GLU A 45 2.47 -3.09 10.76
CA GLU A 45 3.26 -4.01 11.59
C GLU A 45 4.44 -4.60 10.82
N ASN A 46 4.20 -5.11 9.59
CA ASN A 46 5.25 -5.65 8.73
C ASN A 46 6.27 -4.56 8.34
N MET A 47 5.81 -3.33 8.07
CA MET A 47 6.70 -2.19 7.82
C MET A 47 7.60 -1.90 9.02
N ARG A 48 7.03 -1.89 10.22
CA ARG A 48 7.77 -1.65 11.46
C ARG A 48 8.80 -2.74 11.72
N GLU A 49 8.44 -3.99 11.49
CA GLU A 49 9.34 -5.13 11.56
C GLU A 49 10.52 -4.99 10.59
N LEU A 50 10.24 -4.69 9.31
CA LEU A 50 11.27 -4.50 8.29
C LEU A 50 12.26 -3.37 8.66
N VAL A 51 11.75 -2.22 9.08
CA VAL A 51 12.57 -1.07 9.50
C VAL A 51 13.38 -1.40 10.75
N THR A 52 12.82 -2.16 11.69
CA THR A 52 13.53 -2.61 12.91
C THR A 52 14.71 -3.51 12.53
N HIS A 53 14.51 -4.46 11.62
CA HIS A 53 15.60 -5.31 11.13
C HIS A 53 16.68 -4.50 10.40
N GLY A 54 16.28 -3.53 9.57
CA GLY A 54 17.20 -2.60 8.91
C GLY A 54 18.04 -1.79 9.89
N GLY A 55 17.41 -1.21 10.92
CA GLY A 55 18.09 -0.44 11.97
C GLY A 55 19.13 -1.26 12.72
N ALA A 56 18.84 -2.53 13.02
CA ALA A 56 19.81 -3.43 13.65
C ALA A 56 21.06 -3.64 12.77
N ILE A 57 20.89 -3.79 11.46
CA ILE A 57 22.00 -3.92 10.51
C ILE A 57 22.79 -2.62 10.40
N SER A 58 22.14 -1.45 10.41
CA SER A 58 22.82 -0.15 10.38
C SER A 58 23.83 0.00 11.53
N HIS A 59 23.45 -0.36 12.75
CA HIS A 59 24.36 -0.37 13.90
C HIS A 59 25.50 -1.39 13.75
N GLN A 60 25.22 -2.57 13.17
CA GLN A 60 26.26 -3.57 12.91
C GLN A 60 27.25 -3.12 11.83
N VAL A 61 26.80 -2.38 10.81
CA VAL A 61 27.66 -1.81 9.76
C VAL A 61 28.69 -0.87 10.36
N GLU A 62 28.26 0.03 11.24
CA GLU A 62 29.16 0.97 11.91
C GLU A 62 30.20 0.22 12.76
N ALA A 63 29.75 -0.76 13.56
CA ALA A 63 30.66 -1.60 14.34
C ALA A 63 31.66 -2.38 13.46
N LEU A 64 31.21 -2.99 12.36
CA LEU A 64 32.05 -3.72 11.40
C LEU A 64 33.07 -2.81 10.71
N ALA A 65 32.70 -1.56 10.41
CA ALA A 65 33.59 -0.62 9.76
C ALA A 65 34.77 -0.22 10.67
N LEU A 66 34.54 -0.17 11.99
CA LEU A 66 35.53 0.24 12.99
C LEU A 66 36.28 -0.93 13.64
N ALA A 67 35.81 -2.16 13.46
CA ALA A 67 36.35 -3.34 14.13
C ALA A 67 37.76 -3.73 13.68
N GLY A 68 38.60 -4.15 14.64
CA GLY A 68 39.85 -4.84 14.37
C GLY A 68 39.64 -6.28 13.89
N ARG A 69 40.70 -6.95 13.39
CA ARG A 69 40.58 -8.29 12.75
C ARG A 69 39.80 -9.34 13.56
N GLY A 70 40.13 -9.50 14.85
CA GLY A 70 39.49 -10.54 15.69
C GLY A 70 38.06 -10.20 16.09
N GLU A 71 37.72 -8.91 16.18
CA GLU A 71 36.37 -8.43 16.48
C GLU A 71 35.47 -8.50 15.25
N PHE A 72 36.00 -8.16 14.07
CA PHE A 72 35.28 -8.23 12.79
C PHE A 72 34.67 -9.61 12.55
N ILE A 73 35.45 -10.68 12.74
CA ILE A 73 34.96 -12.06 12.57
C ILE A 73 33.83 -12.39 13.55
N LYS A 74 33.95 -11.97 14.82
CA LYS A 74 32.86 -12.18 15.81
C LYS A 74 31.59 -11.42 15.45
N LEU A 75 31.74 -10.22 14.88
CA LEU A 75 30.59 -9.43 14.41
C LEU A 75 29.92 -10.08 13.20
N LEU A 76 30.68 -10.70 12.29
CA LEU A 76 30.10 -11.44 11.14
C LEU A 76 29.11 -12.53 11.60
N ASP A 77 29.46 -13.29 12.65
CA ASP A 77 28.60 -14.34 13.21
C ASP A 77 27.25 -13.78 13.69
N GLY A 78 27.22 -12.54 14.18
CA GLY A 78 26.01 -11.84 14.61
C GLY A 78 25.28 -11.10 13.48
N THR A 79 25.98 -10.70 12.42
CA THR A 79 25.40 -9.98 11.29
C THR A 79 24.62 -10.90 10.36
N ARG A 80 25.08 -12.14 10.14
CA ARG A 80 24.39 -13.09 9.27
C ARG A 80 22.93 -13.35 9.71
N PRO A 81 22.64 -13.72 10.97
CA PRO A 81 21.25 -13.95 11.39
C PRO A 81 20.38 -12.68 11.31
N SER A 82 20.96 -11.49 11.48
CA SER A 82 20.23 -10.22 11.31
C SER A 82 19.83 -9.99 9.86
N LEU A 83 20.72 -10.30 8.91
CA LEU A 83 20.40 -10.24 7.48
C LEU A 83 19.35 -11.28 7.10
N GLU A 84 19.47 -12.52 7.57
CA GLU A 84 18.48 -13.56 7.29
C GLU A 84 17.07 -13.13 7.73
N LYS A 85 16.93 -12.56 8.94
CA LYS A 85 15.66 -11.99 9.42
C LYS A 85 15.15 -10.84 8.56
N LEU A 86 16.04 -9.94 8.15
CA LEU A 86 15.67 -8.83 7.27
C LEU A 86 15.14 -9.35 5.93
N LEU A 87 15.85 -10.31 5.31
CA LEU A 87 15.44 -10.89 4.05
C LEU A 87 14.11 -11.63 4.18
N ASP A 88 13.92 -12.42 5.24
CA ASP A 88 12.64 -13.09 5.52
C ASP A 88 11.48 -12.08 5.58
N ALA A 89 11.67 -10.94 6.26
CA ALA A 89 10.68 -9.87 6.29
C ALA A 89 10.48 -9.23 4.91
N LEU A 90 11.56 -8.85 4.24
CA LEU A 90 11.54 -8.17 2.95
C LEU A 90 10.86 -9.00 1.84
N TRP A 91 10.86 -10.33 1.96
CA TRP A 91 10.25 -11.22 0.97
C TRP A 91 8.72 -11.13 0.95
N HIS A 92 8.12 -10.38 1.86
CA HIS A 92 6.71 -10.04 1.88
C HIS A 92 6.41 -8.72 1.16
N PHE A 93 7.43 -8.01 0.66
CA PHE A 93 7.29 -6.71 0.02
C PHE A 93 7.53 -6.82 -1.49
N PRO A 94 6.61 -6.35 -2.34
CA PRO A 94 6.89 -6.24 -3.78
C PRO A 94 7.89 -5.12 -4.05
N PRO A 95 8.80 -5.23 -5.05
CA PRO A 95 8.94 -6.37 -5.96
C PRO A 95 9.81 -7.51 -5.40
N TYR A 96 10.40 -7.36 -4.21
CA TYR A 96 11.31 -8.34 -3.61
C TYR A 96 10.69 -9.73 -3.40
N SER A 97 9.39 -9.79 -3.14
CA SER A 97 8.61 -11.02 -3.08
C SER A 97 8.61 -11.84 -4.38
N LEU A 98 8.97 -11.22 -5.51
CA LEU A 98 9.03 -11.82 -6.85
C LEU A 98 10.46 -12.14 -7.30
N MET A 99 11.46 -11.93 -6.45
CA MET A 99 12.86 -12.16 -6.77
C MET A 99 13.30 -13.60 -6.48
N ASP A 100 14.43 -14.01 -7.04
CA ASP A 100 15.02 -15.33 -6.77
C ASP A 100 15.63 -15.37 -5.36
N LYS A 101 14.83 -15.88 -4.41
CA LYS A 101 15.27 -16.08 -3.03
C LYS A 101 16.48 -16.98 -2.91
N GLY A 102 16.60 -18.00 -3.77
CA GLY A 102 17.71 -18.94 -3.74
C GLY A 102 19.02 -18.28 -4.12
N GLN A 103 18.99 -17.41 -5.13
CA GLN A 103 20.16 -16.61 -5.53
C GLN A 103 20.65 -15.69 -4.39
N GLU A 104 19.73 -15.03 -3.68
CA GLU A 104 20.08 -14.15 -2.56
C GLU A 104 20.62 -14.92 -1.35
N LEU A 105 19.99 -16.04 -0.99
CA LEU A 105 20.48 -16.91 0.07
C LEU A 105 21.88 -17.47 -0.26
N HIS A 106 22.11 -17.86 -1.51
CA HIS A 106 23.45 -18.29 -1.95
C HIS A 106 24.48 -17.16 -1.85
N THR A 107 24.09 -15.92 -2.18
CA THR A 107 24.97 -14.75 -2.03
C THR A 107 25.35 -14.55 -0.56
N LEU A 108 24.40 -14.66 0.37
CA LEU A 108 24.70 -14.64 1.80
C LEU A 108 25.63 -15.79 2.22
N GLU A 109 25.38 -17.01 1.76
CA GLU A 109 26.24 -18.16 2.07
C GLU A 109 27.69 -17.92 1.66
N VAL A 110 27.91 -17.35 0.46
CA VAL A 110 29.25 -17.04 -0.04
C VAL A 110 29.88 -15.91 0.78
N LEU A 111 29.16 -14.82 1.04
CA LEU A 111 29.69 -13.66 1.78
C LEU A 111 30.13 -14.04 3.20
N PHE A 112 29.34 -14.87 3.88
CA PHE A 112 29.60 -15.31 5.25
C PHE A 112 30.35 -16.64 5.33
N SER A 113 30.90 -17.14 4.22
CA SER A 113 31.71 -18.34 4.23
C SER A 113 33.09 -18.07 4.86
N PRO A 114 33.70 -19.07 5.54
CA PRO A 114 35.06 -18.93 6.05
C PRO A 114 36.10 -18.58 4.98
N ALA A 115 35.83 -18.94 3.71
CA ALA A 115 36.70 -18.62 2.58
C ALA A 115 36.75 -17.11 2.30
N SER A 116 35.66 -16.38 2.54
CA SER A 116 35.55 -14.93 2.32
C SER A 116 36.21 -14.11 3.43
N HIS A 117 36.44 -14.66 4.61
CA HIS A 117 36.94 -13.91 5.78
C HIS A 117 38.23 -13.13 5.50
N ASN A 118 39.21 -13.77 4.86
CA ASN A 118 40.50 -13.13 4.58
C ASN A 118 40.35 -11.95 3.61
N ASP A 119 39.43 -12.05 2.66
CA ASP A 119 39.19 -10.99 1.68
C ASP A 119 38.32 -9.88 2.26
N LEU A 120 37.38 -10.20 3.16
CA LEU A 120 36.61 -9.18 3.90
C LEU A 120 37.49 -8.39 4.88
N LEU A 121 38.57 -8.96 5.40
CA LEU A 121 39.50 -8.28 6.31
C LEU A 121 40.47 -7.30 5.60
N LYS A 122 40.56 -7.35 4.27
CA LYS A 122 41.41 -6.45 3.48
C LYS A 122 40.61 -5.19 3.11
N PRO A 123 41.02 -3.98 3.53
CA PRO A 123 40.28 -2.74 3.26
C PRO A 123 39.96 -2.51 1.77
N ASP A 124 40.93 -2.76 0.89
CA ASP A 124 40.82 -2.48 -0.55
C ASP A 124 40.32 -3.68 -1.37
N SER A 125 39.80 -4.72 -0.70
CA SER A 125 39.30 -5.90 -1.39
C SER A 125 37.94 -5.63 -2.03
N PRO A 126 37.74 -6.03 -3.31
CA PRO A 126 36.42 -5.96 -3.95
C PRO A 126 35.34 -6.71 -3.17
N ALA A 127 35.70 -7.80 -2.49
CA ALA A 127 34.75 -8.55 -1.66
C ALA A 127 34.29 -7.72 -0.44
N ARG A 128 35.21 -6.98 0.20
CA ARG A 128 34.87 -6.09 1.32
C ARG A 128 34.00 -4.93 0.85
N GLU A 129 34.34 -4.30 -0.28
CA GLU A 129 33.54 -3.23 -0.87
C GLU A 129 32.11 -3.71 -1.17
N PHE A 130 31.98 -4.84 -1.86
CA PHE A 130 30.68 -5.45 -2.15
C PHE A 130 29.89 -5.78 -0.88
N PHE A 131 30.56 -6.35 0.14
CA PHE A 131 29.93 -6.68 1.41
C PHE A 131 29.34 -5.46 2.11
N PHE A 132 30.10 -4.35 2.24
CA PHE A 132 29.56 -3.14 2.84
C PHE A 132 28.45 -2.50 2.01
N ARG A 133 28.55 -2.55 0.68
CA ARG A 133 27.43 -2.12 -0.19
C ARG A 133 26.17 -2.95 0.04
N TYR A 134 26.32 -4.27 0.21
CA TYR A 134 25.22 -5.17 0.54
C TYR A 134 24.58 -4.81 1.89
N LEU A 135 25.39 -4.58 2.93
CA LEU A 135 24.86 -4.20 4.23
C LEU A 135 24.20 -2.81 4.22
N VAL A 136 24.75 -1.86 3.44
CA VAL A 136 24.15 -0.53 3.29
C VAL A 136 22.77 -0.65 2.64
N ALA A 137 22.65 -1.42 1.56
CA ALA A 137 21.35 -1.69 0.95
C ALA A 137 20.38 -2.35 1.93
N ALA A 138 20.88 -3.24 2.80
CA ALA A 138 20.04 -3.93 3.76
C ALA A 138 19.35 -3.01 4.77
N PHE A 139 19.96 -1.89 5.17
CA PHE A 139 19.25 -0.90 6.00
C PHE A 139 18.62 0.24 5.19
N SER A 140 19.10 0.55 3.99
CA SER A 140 18.52 1.62 3.16
C SER A 140 17.20 1.18 2.51
N ILE A 141 17.10 -0.04 1.99
CA ILE A 141 15.88 -0.56 1.33
C ILE A 141 14.64 -0.45 2.23
N PRO A 142 14.67 -0.89 3.51
CA PRO A 142 13.57 -0.66 4.45
C PRO A 142 13.12 0.80 4.56
N LEU A 143 14.08 1.73 4.67
CA LEU A 143 13.79 3.17 4.75
C LEU A 143 13.17 3.67 3.45
N GLY A 144 13.70 3.29 2.28
CA GLY A 144 13.14 3.67 0.99
C GLY A 144 11.72 3.17 0.77
N ILE A 145 11.43 1.93 1.19
CA ILE A 145 10.09 1.34 1.18
C ILE A 145 9.16 2.14 2.09
N GLN A 146 9.57 2.43 3.33
CA GLN A 146 8.79 3.20 4.30
C GLN A 146 8.51 4.63 3.83
N HIS A 147 9.56 5.35 3.41
CA HIS A 147 9.48 6.73 2.95
C HIS A 147 8.54 6.86 1.75
N PHE A 148 8.65 5.95 0.77
CA PHE A 148 7.71 5.91 -0.34
C PHE A 148 6.28 5.64 0.13
N ALA A 149 6.06 4.64 0.98
CA ALA A 149 4.71 4.29 1.41
C ALA A 149 4.02 5.45 2.16
N VAL A 150 4.76 6.18 3.00
CA VAL A 150 4.24 7.40 3.65
C VAL A 150 3.87 8.46 2.61
N ALA A 151 4.79 8.78 1.70
CA ALA A 151 4.56 9.77 0.65
C ALA A 151 3.35 9.41 -0.25
N ALA A 152 3.28 8.15 -0.69
CA ALA A 152 2.25 7.67 -1.60
C ALA A 152 0.88 7.55 -0.91
N ARG A 153 0.82 7.20 0.38
CA ARG A 153 -0.44 7.28 1.16
C ARG A 153 -0.90 8.73 1.26
N TYR A 154 -0.04 9.64 1.70
CA TYR A 154 -0.38 11.06 1.80
C TYR A 154 -0.90 11.61 0.46
N PHE A 155 -0.22 11.28 -0.63
CA PHE A 155 -0.60 11.70 -1.97
C PHE A 155 -1.95 11.11 -2.42
N GLU A 156 -2.20 9.81 -2.19
CA GLU A 156 -3.48 9.20 -2.54
C GLU A 156 -4.64 9.82 -1.75
N GLU A 157 -4.50 9.95 -0.43
CA GLU A 157 -5.57 10.40 0.46
C GLU A 157 -5.87 11.90 0.32
N GLY A 158 -4.83 12.71 0.16
CA GLY A 158 -4.92 14.16 0.06
C GLY A 158 -5.32 14.65 -1.32
N TYR A 159 -4.85 13.98 -2.38
CA TYR A 159 -4.86 14.54 -3.74
C TYR A 159 -5.59 13.62 -4.72
N LEU A 160 -5.12 12.38 -4.92
CA LEU A 160 -5.69 11.50 -5.95
C LEU A 160 -7.15 11.13 -5.68
N ARG A 161 -7.50 10.81 -4.42
CA ARG A 161 -8.85 10.39 -4.02
C ARG A 161 -9.90 11.48 -4.22
N ARG A 162 -9.48 12.75 -4.24
CA ARG A 162 -10.38 13.92 -4.37
C ARG A 162 -10.62 14.33 -5.81
N LEU A 163 -9.90 13.74 -6.76
CA LEU A 163 -10.03 14.06 -8.17
C LEU A 163 -11.40 13.67 -8.70
N LYS A 164 -12.02 14.58 -9.46
CA LYS A 164 -13.28 14.35 -10.19
C LYS A 164 -13.07 13.67 -11.55
N LYS A 165 -11.84 13.67 -12.06
CA LYS A 165 -11.44 13.03 -13.31
C LYS A 165 -10.05 12.42 -13.11
N ARG A 166 -9.85 11.22 -13.61
CA ARG A 166 -8.61 10.44 -13.50
C ARG A 166 -7.98 10.30 -14.88
N THR A 167 -7.36 11.37 -15.35
CA THR A 167 -6.60 11.40 -16.60
C THR A 167 -5.20 11.91 -16.31
N GLU A 168 -4.25 11.66 -17.22
CA GLU A 168 -2.87 12.17 -17.12
C GLU A 168 -2.83 13.63 -16.68
N THR A 169 -3.61 14.52 -17.32
CA THR A 169 -3.68 15.95 -16.96
C THR A 169 -4.06 16.20 -15.50
N TYR A 170 -5.10 15.53 -14.99
CA TYR A 170 -5.54 15.72 -13.60
C TYR A 170 -4.57 15.10 -12.60
N PHE A 171 -3.88 14.02 -12.99
CA PHE A 171 -2.81 13.46 -12.18
C PHE A 171 -1.60 14.36 -12.13
N ALA A 172 -1.18 14.96 -13.26
CA ALA A 172 -0.10 15.94 -13.29
C ALA A 172 -0.40 17.16 -12.40
N MET A 173 -1.64 17.68 -12.45
CA MET A 173 -2.09 18.75 -11.56
C MET A 173 -2.02 18.33 -10.09
N ALA A 174 -2.54 17.14 -9.75
CA ALA A 174 -2.49 16.63 -8.38
C ALA A 174 -1.05 16.47 -7.87
N SER A 175 -0.15 15.91 -8.70
CA SER A 175 1.27 15.77 -8.37
C SER A 175 1.92 17.13 -8.14
N GLN A 176 1.63 18.12 -9.01
CA GLN A 176 2.14 19.48 -8.87
C GLN A 176 1.64 20.12 -7.57
N ASP A 177 0.36 19.99 -7.23
CA ASP A 177 -0.21 20.55 -6.01
C ASP A 177 0.36 19.87 -4.75
N CYS A 178 0.58 18.57 -4.78
CA CYS A 178 1.12 17.81 -3.65
C CYS A 178 2.60 18.12 -3.43
N PHE A 179 3.42 17.97 -4.46
CA PHE A 179 4.87 18.04 -4.33
C PHE A 179 5.42 19.47 -4.33
N ASN A 180 4.57 20.49 -4.49
CA ASN A 180 4.91 21.88 -4.16
C ASN A 180 4.37 22.32 -2.78
N SER A 181 3.69 21.44 -2.05
CA SER A 181 3.21 21.75 -0.70
C SER A 181 4.35 21.67 0.31
N GLU A 182 4.56 22.75 1.08
CA GLU A 182 5.54 22.77 2.17
C GLU A 182 5.23 21.69 3.22
N TRP A 183 3.95 21.50 3.53
CA TRP A 183 3.49 20.48 4.49
C TRP A 183 3.86 19.05 4.10
N PHE A 184 3.82 18.73 2.79
CA PHE A 184 4.29 17.44 2.31
C PHE A 184 5.77 17.24 2.63
N TRP A 185 6.59 18.27 2.38
CA TRP A 185 8.03 18.19 2.60
C TRP A 185 8.43 18.25 4.08
N ASP A 186 7.69 18.96 4.92
CA ASP A 186 7.85 18.92 6.38
C ASP A 186 7.63 17.50 6.89
N MET A 187 6.51 16.87 6.50
CA MET A 187 6.20 15.48 6.86
C MET A 187 7.31 14.52 6.42
N MET A 188 7.87 14.69 5.21
CA MET A 188 8.95 13.84 4.72
C MET A 188 10.27 14.06 5.46
N ARG A 189 10.54 15.28 5.94
CA ARG A 189 11.73 15.59 6.78
C ARG A 189 11.62 15.02 8.20
N ASP A 190 10.41 14.85 8.71
CA ASP A 190 10.17 14.29 10.04
C ASP A 190 10.29 12.75 10.09
N LEU A 191 10.50 12.09 8.95
CA LEU A 191 10.71 10.64 8.91
C LEU A 191 12.08 10.24 9.47
N PRO A 192 12.23 8.99 9.97
CA PRO A 192 13.51 8.50 10.46
C PRO A 192 14.59 8.49 9.37
N VAL A 193 15.72 9.15 9.63
CA VAL A 193 16.89 9.15 8.73
C VAL A 193 16.52 9.53 7.27
N PRO A 194 15.91 10.71 7.07
CA PRO A 194 15.25 11.07 5.81
C PRO A 194 16.22 11.19 4.63
N ASP A 195 17.52 11.36 4.91
CA ASP A 195 18.57 11.57 3.91
C ASP A 195 19.13 10.28 3.27
N VAL A 196 18.85 9.10 3.82
CA VAL A 196 19.40 7.82 3.29
C VAL A 196 18.66 7.35 2.03
N GLU A 197 17.34 7.51 2.00
CA GLU A 197 16.48 7.25 0.85
C GLU A 197 15.45 8.39 0.73
N PRO A 198 15.88 9.60 0.35
CA PRO A 198 15.01 10.76 0.34
C PRO A 198 13.98 10.63 -0.78
N PHE A 199 12.73 10.96 -0.48
CA PHE A 199 11.71 11.07 -1.52
C PHE A 199 12.04 12.23 -2.46
N THR A 200 11.81 12.02 -3.75
CA THR A 200 11.99 13.05 -4.78
C THR A 200 11.02 12.82 -5.93
N ILE A 201 10.69 13.88 -6.66
CA ILE A 201 9.93 13.79 -7.93
C ILE A 201 10.83 13.64 -9.14
N THR A 202 12.15 13.77 -8.96
CA THR A 202 13.17 13.60 -10.00
C THR A 202 14.13 12.48 -9.61
N PRO A 203 13.68 11.21 -9.58
CA PRO A 203 14.55 10.10 -9.20
C PRO A 203 15.66 9.89 -10.24
N ASP A 204 16.90 9.73 -9.75
CA ASP A 204 18.00 9.31 -10.61
C ASP A 204 17.79 7.84 -11.04
N LEU A 205 17.85 7.60 -12.34
CA LEU A 205 17.78 6.28 -12.94
C LEU A 205 18.62 6.21 -14.22
N ARG A 206 19.04 5.00 -14.59
CA ARG A 206 19.65 4.72 -15.90
C ARG A 206 18.62 4.06 -16.79
N SER A 207 18.66 4.35 -18.09
CA SER A 207 17.80 3.68 -19.07
C SER A 207 18.56 3.24 -20.31
N SER A 208 18.06 2.21 -20.96
CA SER A 208 18.52 1.73 -22.27
C SER A 208 17.36 1.20 -23.10
N TYR A 209 17.61 0.90 -24.37
CA TYR A 209 16.65 0.23 -25.22
C TYR A 209 16.97 -1.26 -25.34
N VAL A 210 15.95 -2.10 -25.27
CA VAL A 210 16.02 -3.51 -25.64
C VAL A 210 14.98 -3.81 -26.73
N PHE A 211 15.24 -4.85 -27.52
CA PHE A 211 14.37 -5.28 -28.60
C PHE A 211 13.71 -6.61 -28.23
N ALA A 212 12.38 -6.60 -28.17
CA ALA A 212 11.62 -7.78 -27.79
C ALA A 212 10.51 -8.10 -28.82
N ARG A 213 10.02 -9.33 -28.81
CA ARG A 213 8.87 -9.71 -29.63
C ARG A 213 7.60 -9.07 -29.07
N HIS A 214 6.74 -8.57 -29.94
CA HIS A 214 5.46 -7.99 -29.52
C HIS A 214 4.63 -9.06 -28.75
N PRO A 215 4.03 -8.73 -27.59
CA PRO A 215 3.31 -9.69 -26.75
C PRO A 215 2.16 -10.45 -27.42
N LYS A 216 1.59 -9.90 -28.50
CA LYS A 216 0.41 -10.41 -29.20
C LYS A 216 0.71 -10.75 -30.67
N GLN A 217 1.85 -10.28 -31.19
CA GLN A 217 2.22 -10.40 -32.59
C GLN A 217 3.66 -10.88 -32.68
N GLU A 218 3.90 -12.17 -32.45
CA GLU A 218 5.26 -12.71 -32.24
C GLU A 218 6.27 -12.46 -33.38
N LYS A 219 5.77 -12.16 -34.59
CA LYS A 219 6.60 -11.82 -35.76
C LYS A 219 7.09 -10.37 -35.76
N GLU A 220 6.50 -9.51 -34.95
CA GLU A 220 6.88 -8.11 -34.83
C GLU A 220 7.90 -7.91 -33.70
N THR A 221 8.88 -7.04 -33.93
CA THR A 221 9.84 -6.62 -32.91
C THR A 221 9.49 -5.21 -32.47
N VAL A 222 9.45 -4.98 -31.16
CA VAL A 222 9.13 -3.69 -30.55
C VAL A 222 10.33 -3.13 -29.79
N PHE A 223 10.41 -1.79 -29.75
CA PHE A 223 11.31 -1.07 -28.87
C PHE A 223 10.74 -1.08 -27.45
N VAL A 224 11.61 -1.33 -26.48
CA VAL A 224 11.26 -1.44 -25.07
C VAL A 224 12.27 -0.65 -24.28
N ASN A 225 11.80 0.19 -23.35
CA ASN A 225 12.68 0.93 -22.46
C ASN A 225 13.02 0.05 -21.26
N ARG A 226 14.30 -0.21 -21.05
CA ARG A 226 14.80 -0.85 -19.83
C ARG A 226 15.27 0.22 -18.86
N TYR A 227 14.79 0.16 -17.63
CA TYR A 227 15.17 1.06 -16.55
C TYR A 227 15.93 0.29 -15.48
N PHE A 228 16.99 0.91 -14.95
CA PHE A 228 17.83 0.38 -13.89
C PHE A 228 17.79 1.30 -12.69
N PHE A 229 17.57 0.73 -11.51
CA PHE A 229 17.43 1.42 -10.25
C PHE A 229 18.43 0.86 -9.24
N ASP A 230 19.24 1.76 -8.70
CA ASP A 230 20.19 1.46 -7.63
C ASP A 230 19.61 1.78 -6.23
N ARG A 231 18.42 2.40 -6.20
CA ARG A 231 17.67 2.76 -4.98
C ARG A 231 16.25 2.20 -5.04
N ALA A 232 15.78 1.63 -3.94
CA ALA A 232 14.43 1.09 -3.83
C ALA A 232 13.38 2.19 -4.02
N ILE A 233 13.59 3.36 -3.41
CA ILE A 233 12.64 4.47 -3.49
C ILE A 233 12.46 4.97 -4.93
N SER A 234 13.54 5.05 -5.70
CA SER A 234 13.52 5.45 -7.12
C SER A 234 12.64 4.53 -7.96
N PHE A 235 12.69 3.21 -7.68
CA PHE A 235 11.86 2.21 -8.37
C PHE A 235 10.36 2.49 -8.15
N TYR A 236 9.94 2.70 -6.90
CA TYR A 236 8.52 2.93 -6.59
C TYR A 236 8.04 4.31 -7.08
N ILE A 237 8.87 5.36 -6.95
CA ILE A 237 8.55 6.68 -7.48
C ILE A 237 8.36 6.60 -8.99
N PHE A 238 9.28 5.96 -9.70
CA PHE A 238 9.18 5.79 -11.14
C PHE A 238 7.93 5.00 -11.53
N ASP A 239 7.68 3.86 -10.89
CA ASP A 239 6.49 3.04 -11.17
C ASP A 239 5.20 3.84 -10.99
N LEU A 240 5.09 4.61 -9.88
CA LEU A 240 3.95 5.49 -9.64
C LEU A 240 3.81 6.56 -10.73
N MET A 241 4.87 7.30 -11.03
CA MET A 241 4.81 8.40 -12.01
C MET A 241 4.53 7.89 -13.42
N ASN A 242 5.15 6.77 -13.81
CA ASN A 242 4.88 6.10 -15.09
C ASN A 242 3.43 5.60 -15.17
N GLY A 243 2.87 5.11 -14.07
CA GLY A 243 1.45 4.78 -13.97
C GLY A 243 0.56 6.00 -14.19
N LEU A 244 0.80 7.08 -13.45
CA LEU A 244 0.03 8.33 -13.55
C LEU A 244 0.06 8.92 -14.97
N GLN A 245 1.21 8.85 -15.63
CA GLN A 245 1.37 9.26 -17.03
C GLN A 245 0.44 8.48 -17.96
N HIS A 246 0.25 7.18 -17.74
CA HIS A 246 -0.66 6.33 -18.50
C HIS A 246 -2.11 6.38 -18.02
N GLY A 247 -2.45 7.30 -17.12
CA GLY A 247 -3.79 7.40 -16.55
C GLY A 247 -4.10 6.31 -15.51
N HIS A 248 -3.07 5.64 -14.99
CA HIS A 248 -3.19 4.66 -13.92
C HIS A 248 -2.96 5.33 -12.56
N ALA A 249 -3.67 4.89 -11.51
CA ALA A 249 -3.45 5.46 -10.19
C ALA A 249 -3.95 4.53 -9.06
N PRO A 250 -3.27 4.50 -7.90
CA PRO A 250 -3.77 3.80 -6.72
C PRO A 250 -5.11 4.37 -6.25
N SER A 251 -6.02 3.51 -5.82
CA SER A 251 -7.32 3.87 -5.26
C SER A 251 -7.66 2.96 -4.08
N ARG A 252 -8.12 3.53 -2.97
CA ARG A 252 -8.56 2.74 -1.83
C ARG A 252 -10.00 2.25 -2.00
N CYS A 253 -10.24 0.96 -1.83
CA CYS A 253 -11.57 0.36 -1.92
C CYS A 253 -12.44 0.78 -0.74
N CYS A 254 -13.66 1.28 -1.01
CA CYS A 254 -14.62 1.64 0.04
C CYS A 254 -15.22 0.43 0.79
N GLY A 255 -15.06 -0.79 0.25
CA GLY A 255 -15.62 -2.01 0.83
C GLY A 255 -14.67 -2.72 1.79
N CYS A 256 -13.45 -3.02 1.35
CA CYS A 256 -12.44 -3.75 2.13
C CYS A 256 -11.27 -2.88 2.62
N GLY A 257 -11.16 -1.63 2.16
CA GLY A 257 -10.07 -0.73 2.54
C GLY A 257 -8.73 -0.99 1.85
N THR A 258 -8.60 -2.06 1.06
CA THR A 258 -7.41 -2.40 0.25
C THR A 258 -7.23 -1.42 -0.91
N TYR A 259 -5.99 -1.04 -1.20
CA TYR A 259 -5.60 -0.31 -2.38
C TYR A 259 -5.61 -1.22 -3.61
N PHE A 260 -6.09 -0.69 -4.72
CA PHE A 260 -6.04 -1.33 -6.03
C PHE A 260 -5.70 -0.29 -7.10
N LEU A 261 -5.14 -0.74 -8.22
CA LEU A 261 -4.77 0.14 -9.30
C LEU A 261 -5.95 0.35 -10.27
N THR A 262 -6.34 1.60 -10.51
CA THR A 262 -7.22 1.94 -11.64
C THR A 262 -6.37 2.11 -12.88
N THR A 263 -6.71 1.48 -14.01
CA THR A 263 -5.92 1.53 -15.26
C THR A 263 -6.59 2.34 -16.37
N ASN A 264 -7.65 3.07 -16.05
CA ASN A 264 -8.34 3.94 -16.98
C ASN A 264 -9.04 5.07 -16.20
N GLY A 265 -9.65 6.01 -16.93
CA GLY A 265 -10.34 7.15 -16.31
C GLY A 265 -11.64 6.81 -15.59
N HIS A 266 -12.06 5.55 -15.56
CA HIS A 266 -13.18 5.12 -14.72
C HIS A 266 -12.76 5.18 -13.24
N MET A 267 -13.65 5.65 -12.38
CA MET A 267 -13.41 5.78 -10.94
C MET A 267 -14.26 4.75 -10.18
N PRO A 268 -13.87 3.47 -10.20
CA PRO A 268 -14.58 2.45 -9.43
C PRO A 268 -14.43 2.72 -7.94
N LYS A 269 -15.53 2.58 -7.19
CA LYS A 269 -15.53 2.67 -5.71
C LYS A 269 -15.01 1.41 -5.04
N TYR A 270 -15.09 0.29 -5.74
CA TYR A 270 -14.85 -1.04 -5.21
C TYR A 270 -13.87 -1.82 -6.08
N CYS A 271 -12.95 -2.54 -5.43
CA CYS A 271 -12.03 -3.45 -6.09
C CYS A 271 -12.75 -4.74 -6.53
N ASP A 272 -12.04 -5.57 -7.28
CA ASP A 272 -12.48 -6.92 -7.68
C ASP A 272 -12.04 -8.02 -6.69
N GLY A 273 -11.42 -7.64 -5.57
CA GLY A 273 -11.09 -8.57 -4.47
C GLY A 273 -12.32 -9.08 -3.74
N ILE A 274 -12.17 -10.16 -2.99
CA ILE A 274 -13.24 -10.78 -2.20
C ILE A 274 -13.72 -9.82 -1.11
N ALA A 275 -15.03 -9.69 -0.96
CA ALA A 275 -15.64 -8.84 0.05
C ALA A 275 -15.47 -9.46 1.45
N PRO A 276 -15.02 -8.70 2.46
CA PRO A 276 -14.90 -9.23 3.83
C PRO A 276 -16.27 -9.56 4.44
N GLN A 277 -17.36 -9.02 3.91
CA GLN A 277 -18.73 -9.25 4.37
C GLN A 277 -19.35 -10.55 3.83
N ASP A 278 -18.99 -10.96 2.61
CA ASP A 278 -19.45 -12.23 2.02
C ASP A 278 -18.34 -12.82 1.12
N PRO A 279 -17.70 -13.93 1.53
CA PRO A 279 -16.64 -14.58 0.76
C PRO A 279 -17.06 -15.08 -0.62
N ARG A 280 -18.36 -15.13 -0.93
CA ARG A 280 -18.89 -15.57 -2.23
C ARG A 280 -18.94 -14.44 -3.26
N MET A 281 -18.67 -13.20 -2.86
CA MET A 281 -18.82 -12.02 -3.71
C MET A 281 -17.55 -11.17 -3.71
N THR A 282 -17.29 -10.48 -4.81
CA THR A 282 -16.27 -9.42 -4.84
C THR A 282 -16.81 -8.15 -4.18
N CYS A 283 -15.93 -7.25 -3.71
CA CYS A 283 -16.32 -5.93 -3.20
C CYS A 283 -17.21 -5.18 -4.20
N ARG A 284 -16.92 -5.29 -5.50
CA ARG A 284 -17.74 -4.71 -6.56
C ARG A 284 -19.14 -5.34 -6.64
N GLN A 285 -19.24 -6.66 -6.60
CA GLN A 285 -20.52 -7.37 -6.61
C GLN A 285 -21.34 -7.07 -5.34
N TYR A 286 -20.70 -7.09 -4.18
CA TYR A 286 -21.32 -6.75 -2.90
C TYR A 286 -21.84 -5.31 -2.90
N GLY A 287 -21.01 -4.36 -3.34
CA GLY A 287 -21.41 -2.95 -3.48
C GLY A 287 -22.58 -2.74 -4.46
N ALA A 288 -22.63 -3.52 -5.55
CA ALA A 288 -23.74 -3.49 -6.50
C ALA A 288 -25.03 -4.06 -5.89
N MET A 289 -24.96 -5.19 -5.18
CA MET A 289 -26.08 -5.78 -4.45
C MET A 289 -26.63 -4.80 -3.40
N MET A 290 -25.74 -4.18 -2.61
CA MET A 290 -26.14 -3.21 -1.60
C MET A 290 -26.88 -2.05 -2.24
N ARG A 291 -26.33 -1.44 -3.29
CA ARG A 291 -26.99 -0.36 -4.04
C ARG A 291 -28.38 -0.76 -4.55
N GLN A 292 -28.57 -2.01 -5.00
CA GLN A 292 -29.89 -2.51 -5.39
C GLN A 292 -30.84 -2.62 -4.20
N LYS A 293 -30.37 -3.11 -3.03
CA LYS A 293 -31.16 -3.10 -1.79
C LYS A 293 -31.56 -1.68 -1.39
N GLU A 294 -30.66 -0.69 -1.51
CA GLU A 294 -30.95 0.72 -1.20
C GLU A 294 -31.99 1.35 -2.13
N GLN A 295 -31.92 1.03 -3.42
CA GLN A 295 -32.84 1.56 -4.42
C GLN A 295 -34.23 0.90 -4.38
N ASN A 296 -34.34 -0.28 -3.76
CA ASN A 296 -35.61 -0.94 -3.58
C ASN A 296 -36.45 -0.23 -2.51
N LYS A 297 -37.27 0.73 -2.94
CA LYS A 297 -38.22 1.46 -2.08
C LYS A 297 -39.22 0.55 -1.33
N GLN A 298 -39.41 -0.70 -1.79
CA GLN A 298 -40.28 -1.68 -1.14
C GLN A 298 -39.54 -2.57 -0.14
N HIS A 299 -38.22 -2.45 -0.02
CA HIS A 299 -37.41 -3.27 0.88
C HIS A 299 -37.90 -3.11 2.34
N PRO A 300 -38.18 -4.21 3.05
CA PRO A 300 -38.75 -4.17 4.41
C PRO A 300 -37.95 -3.29 5.38
N VAL A 301 -36.61 -3.33 5.28
CA VAL A 301 -35.71 -2.50 6.11
C VAL A 301 -35.96 -1.00 5.89
N TYR A 302 -36.01 -0.53 4.63
CA TYR A 302 -36.23 0.88 4.32
C TYR A 302 -37.65 1.35 4.61
N ARG A 303 -38.65 0.47 4.42
CA ARG A 303 -40.03 0.77 4.82
C ARG A 303 -40.10 1.06 6.32
N LEU A 304 -39.53 0.17 7.14
CA LEU A 304 -39.54 0.34 8.59
C LEU A 304 -38.74 1.58 9.03
N LEU A 305 -37.56 1.81 8.45
CA LEU A 305 -36.77 3.01 8.70
C LEU A 305 -37.55 4.29 8.40
N THR A 306 -38.19 4.35 7.22
CA THR A 306 -38.97 5.52 6.81
C THR A 306 -40.14 5.76 7.75
N THR A 307 -40.84 4.69 8.17
CA THR A 307 -41.90 4.80 9.17
C THR A 307 -41.35 5.36 10.49
N ARG A 308 -40.24 4.82 11.01
CA ARG A 308 -39.70 5.24 12.31
C ARG A 308 -39.13 6.65 12.30
N THR A 309 -38.33 7.01 11.29
CA THR A 309 -37.77 8.37 11.17
C THR A 309 -38.87 9.43 11.01
N ASN A 310 -39.96 9.12 10.29
CA ASN A 310 -41.14 10.00 10.22
C ASN A 310 -41.86 10.13 11.57
N THR A 311 -42.00 9.04 12.33
CA THR A 311 -42.56 9.09 13.70
C THR A 311 -41.70 9.97 14.62
N ILE A 312 -40.37 9.81 14.59
CA ILE A 312 -39.43 10.62 15.38
C ILE A 312 -39.58 12.11 15.04
N ARG A 313 -39.60 12.46 13.74
CA ARG A 313 -39.79 13.85 13.28
C ARG A 313 -41.14 14.42 13.73
N LYS A 314 -42.23 13.63 13.70
CA LYS A 314 -43.55 14.03 14.20
C LYS A 314 -43.59 14.21 15.71
N HIS A 315 -42.89 13.37 16.48
CA HIS A 315 -42.79 13.51 17.94
C HIS A 315 -42.08 14.80 18.31
N HIS A 316 -41.01 15.14 17.59
CA HIS A 316 -40.31 16.40 17.75
C HIS A 316 -41.20 17.61 17.42
N GLN A 317 -41.87 17.61 16.26
CA GLN A 317 -42.80 18.69 15.88
C GLN A 317 -43.93 18.92 16.89
N ARG A 318 -44.33 17.88 17.63
CA ARG A 318 -45.37 17.94 18.68
C ARG A 318 -44.83 18.25 20.07
N GLY A 319 -43.54 18.56 20.21
CA GLY A 319 -42.89 18.88 21.48
C GLY A 319 -42.73 17.69 22.44
N LYS A 320 -42.85 16.44 21.97
CA LYS A 320 -42.74 15.24 22.83
C LYS A 320 -41.30 14.84 23.14
N ILE A 321 -40.34 15.30 22.35
CA ILE A 321 -38.90 14.99 22.49
C ILE A 321 -38.08 16.24 22.17
N SER A 322 -36.88 16.35 22.74
CA SER A 322 -35.93 17.43 22.45
C SER A 322 -35.24 17.27 21.09
N ASP A 323 -34.61 18.33 20.59
CA ASP A 323 -33.79 18.29 19.37
C ASP A 323 -32.60 17.33 19.51
N GLU A 324 -31.96 17.31 20.68
CA GLU A 324 -30.85 16.41 21.00
C GLU A 324 -31.29 14.93 20.93
N LEU A 325 -32.40 14.60 21.59
CA LEU A 325 -32.96 13.24 21.54
C LEU A 325 -33.44 12.87 20.14
N ARG A 326 -33.93 13.83 19.35
CA ARG A 326 -34.29 13.61 17.95
C ARG A 326 -33.07 13.23 17.11
N ASN A 327 -31.98 13.98 17.21
CA ASN A 327 -30.78 13.76 16.40
C ASN A 327 -30.16 12.38 16.71
N GLU A 328 -30.01 12.05 17.99
CA GLU A 328 -29.49 10.74 18.40
C GLU A 328 -30.44 9.60 18.03
N ALA A 329 -31.75 9.77 18.14
CA ALA A 329 -32.72 8.75 17.71
C ALA A 329 -32.68 8.51 16.19
N LEU A 330 -32.47 9.56 15.39
CA LEU A 330 -32.28 9.41 13.94
C LEU A 330 -30.97 8.68 13.62
N TYR A 331 -29.88 9.03 14.31
CA TYR A 331 -28.59 8.35 14.18
C TYR A 331 -28.67 6.86 14.53
N VAL A 332 -29.33 6.51 15.65
CA VAL A 332 -29.56 5.12 16.06
C VAL A 332 -30.37 4.38 15.00
N ALA A 333 -31.47 4.97 14.49
CA ALA A 333 -32.30 4.34 13.47
C ALA A 333 -31.51 4.08 12.16
N GLU A 334 -30.65 5.00 11.74
CA GLU A 334 -29.77 4.83 10.59
C GLU A 334 -28.70 3.76 10.82
N SER A 335 -28.10 3.72 12.01
CA SER A 335 -27.12 2.70 12.39
C SER A 335 -27.73 1.29 12.40
N LEU A 336 -28.96 1.14 12.93
CA LEU A 336 -29.69 -0.12 12.90
C LEU A 336 -30.05 -0.53 11.47
N ARG A 337 -30.42 0.43 10.59
CA ARG A 337 -30.62 0.17 9.16
C ARG A 337 -29.34 -0.39 8.56
N ASP A 338 -28.21 0.28 8.76
CA ASP A 338 -26.94 -0.13 8.17
C ASP A 338 -26.56 -1.54 8.62
N LYS A 339 -26.75 -1.84 9.92
CA LYS A 339 -26.58 -3.19 10.45
C LYS A 339 -27.51 -4.22 9.77
N ALA A 340 -28.79 -3.91 9.58
CA ALA A 340 -29.74 -4.79 8.89
C ALA A 340 -29.51 -4.92 7.38
N LEU A 341 -28.80 -3.99 6.75
CA LEU A 341 -28.43 -4.15 5.36
C LEU A 341 -27.21 -5.06 5.20
N MET A 342 -26.31 -5.06 6.19
CA MET A 342 -25.08 -5.85 6.22
C MET A 342 -25.28 -7.28 6.74
N ASP A 343 -26.21 -7.49 7.67
CA ASP A 343 -26.46 -8.77 8.32
C ASP A 343 -27.90 -9.24 8.04
N ASN A 344 -28.04 -10.25 7.16
CA ASN A 344 -29.34 -10.79 6.78
C ASN A 344 -30.04 -11.49 7.96
N ASP A 345 -29.30 -12.11 8.88
CA ASP A 345 -29.88 -12.80 10.05
C ASP A 345 -30.41 -11.76 11.06
N TYR A 346 -29.67 -10.68 11.27
CA TYR A 346 -30.13 -9.54 12.05
C TYR A 346 -31.34 -8.86 11.39
N ALA A 347 -31.33 -8.69 10.06
CA ALA A 347 -32.44 -8.12 9.31
C ALA A 347 -33.74 -8.93 9.47
N ALA A 348 -33.63 -10.26 9.47
CA ALA A 348 -34.76 -11.17 9.58
C ALA A 348 -35.31 -11.29 11.01
N ASN A 349 -34.44 -11.31 12.03
CA ASN A 349 -34.82 -11.74 13.37
C ASN A 349 -34.87 -10.61 14.41
N SER A 350 -34.03 -9.58 14.29
CA SER A 350 -33.79 -8.61 15.38
C SER A 350 -34.10 -7.18 14.98
N TYR A 351 -33.96 -6.83 13.70
CA TYR A 351 -34.11 -5.46 13.22
C TYR A 351 -35.47 -4.85 13.55
N ALA A 352 -36.56 -5.61 13.38
CA ALA A 352 -37.91 -5.10 13.64
C ALA A 352 -38.12 -4.70 15.11
N LYS A 353 -37.56 -5.51 16.03
CA LYS A 353 -37.62 -5.29 17.48
C LYS A 353 -36.76 -4.10 17.90
N ASP A 354 -35.53 -4.02 17.41
CA ASP A 354 -34.61 -2.93 17.76
C ASP A 354 -35.10 -1.58 17.21
N MET A 355 -35.84 -1.61 16.09
CA MET A 355 -36.51 -0.46 15.49
C MET A 355 -37.81 -0.06 16.20
N GLU A 356 -38.23 -0.73 17.27
CA GLU A 356 -39.36 -0.27 18.07
C GLU A 356 -39.08 1.11 18.69
N GLN A 357 -40.15 1.92 18.83
CA GLN A 357 -40.01 3.33 19.21
C GLN A 357 -39.28 3.50 20.55
N GLU A 358 -39.68 2.76 21.58
CA GLU A 358 -39.05 2.85 22.90
C GLU A 358 -37.63 2.26 22.90
N SER A 359 -37.35 1.25 22.08
CA SER A 359 -35.99 0.71 21.91
C SER A 359 -35.05 1.78 21.36
N ILE A 360 -35.46 2.48 20.28
CA ILE A 360 -34.66 3.57 19.69
C ILE A 360 -34.44 4.70 20.70
N TYR A 361 -35.48 5.12 21.42
CA TYR A 361 -35.34 6.20 22.42
C TYR A 361 -34.51 5.79 23.63
N ALA A 362 -34.60 4.54 24.09
CA ALA A 362 -33.77 4.04 25.16
C ALA A 362 -32.28 4.02 24.75
N GLN A 363 -31.97 3.54 23.53
CA GLN A 363 -30.61 3.56 22.99
C GLN A 363 -30.08 4.99 22.80
N ALA A 364 -30.90 5.91 22.27
CA ALA A 364 -30.52 7.31 22.09
C ALA A 364 -30.25 7.99 23.45
N ARG A 365 -31.11 7.82 24.45
CA ARG A 365 -30.87 8.34 25.82
C ARG A 365 -29.60 7.77 26.44
N ALA A 366 -29.33 6.48 26.24
CA ALA A 366 -28.12 5.85 26.74
C ALA A 366 -26.84 6.42 26.08
N ARG A 367 -26.91 6.81 24.80
CA ARG A 367 -25.80 7.49 24.09
C ARG A 367 -25.57 8.90 24.62
N ILE A 368 -26.63 9.69 24.75
CA ILE A 368 -26.58 11.05 25.34
C ILE A 368 -26.00 11.00 26.76
N ALA A 369 -26.38 10.00 27.57
CA ALA A 369 -25.86 9.82 28.92
C ALA A 369 -24.38 9.40 28.97
N ARG A 370 -23.84 8.79 27.92
CA ARG A 370 -22.41 8.43 27.80
C ARG A 370 -21.56 9.61 27.35
N GLU A 371 -22.08 10.47 26.48
CA GLU A 371 -21.40 11.69 26.04
C GLU A 371 -21.37 12.78 27.13
N ASN A 372 -22.33 12.75 28.06
CA ASN A 372 -22.39 13.66 29.20
C ASN A 372 -21.70 13.13 30.48
N ARG A 373 -20.96 12.02 30.40
CA ARG A 373 -20.07 11.58 31.50
C ARG A 373 -18.71 12.27 31.37
N PRO A 374 -18.15 12.83 32.45
CA PRO A 374 -16.87 13.51 32.43
C PRO A 374 -15.70 12.57 32.07
#